data_AF-A0A819Z0F0-F1
#
_entry.id   AF-A0A819Z0F0-F1
#
_cell.length_a   1.000
_cell.length_b   1.000
_cell.length_c   1.000
_cell.angle_alpha   90.00
_cell.angle_beta   90.00
_cell.angle_gamma   90.00
#
_symmetry.space_group_name_H-M   'P 1'
#
loop_
_entity.id
_entity.type
_entity.pdbx_description
1 polymer ?
#
loop_
_entity_poly.entity_id
_entity_poly.type
_entity_poly.pdbx_seq_one_letter_code
_entity_poly.pdbx_strand_id
1 'polypeptide(L)'
;MAITSPSTTTNFEYMDKTSIDKDLNCEFCNNPLVGPVSTPCKHTFCSVCIENKIKKTGGACAKSKCNNKSMVLEDLTPVTERIVLNMLDRLLVKCISCGMTNIQRGLFEKHATKSCLKAAVFCMATDIKCPWTGPSEQLKQHIFTCSYEQLRPVLCEIMQDNRHLKEKIQHMSEQCLKNHQLHLKELQETNQRLNINVEQLNKILYQQKNQLKALRNEVKQLKELIMQDTSQISDRQIETQRDKNEIILVNERCTKHETQINHLTDKINVKGDIFTYHNPQLEINISKCHSRTTVDLSKQQLLDRDLKTVVKQALTEKECTRLDIGYNSITSVGASIVADALKQNTTLEELNFHNNCVSDLGVHSLAKILSSNTSIVKSLELGSNGITDKGAEHLAEMLKTNRSITWLALAGDRGVRLLANTVTHQNSNLLILSLHVNKSISDASVDAIIDILQHNRSLKKLWMQDCNISEDGKMKLREAAKSKQNFSLYM
;
A
#
# COMPACT_ATOMS: atom_id res chain seq x y z
N MET A 1 7.92 -45.75 41.88
CA MET A 1 6.81 -46.67 41.50
C MET A 1 7.15 -47.26 40.15
N ALA A 2 7.04 -48.59 40.03
CA ALA A 2 7.53 -49.38 38.90
C ALA A 2 6.95 -48.90 37.56
N ILE A 3 7.82 -48.70 36.58
CA ILE A 3 7.45 -48.42 35.19
C ILE A 3 6.86 -49.70 34.62
N THR A 4 5.54 -49.76 34.54
CA THR A 4 4.81 -50.82 33.83
C THR A 4 5.27 -50.82 32.36
N SER A 5 5.72 -51.99 31.91
CA SER A 5 6.07 -52.34 30.53
C SER A 5 5.09 -51.75 29.50
N PRO A 6 5.55 -51.33 28.30
CA PRO A 6 4.66 -50.90 27.23
C PRO A 6 3.86 -52.12 26.77
N SER A 7 2.66 -52.29 27.32
CA SER A 7 1.70 -53.26 26.85
C SER A 7 1.32 -52.86 25.43
N THR A 8 1.81 -53.60 24.44
CA THR A 8 1.02 -53.83 23.23
C THR A 8 -0.31 -54.39 23.73
N THR A 9 -1.34 -53.55 23.87
CA THR A 9 -2.69 -53.96 24.29
C THR A 9 -3.28 -54.79 23.17
N THR A 10 -2.89 -56.05 23.10
CA THR A 10 -3.60 -57.05 22.33
C THR A 10 -4.97 -57.22 22.98
N ASN A 11 -6.06 -57.05 22.24
CA ASN A 11 -7.44 -57.19 22.74
C ASN A 11 -7.84 -58.66 23.04
N PHE A 12 -6.85 -59.49 23.36
CA PHE A 12 -6.98 -60.91 23.64
C PHE A 12 -5.99 -61.38 24.71
N GLU A 13 -6.34 -62.48 25.36
CA GLU A 13 -5.52 -63.18 26.36
C GLU A 13 -5.16 -64.58 25.83
N TYR A 14 -3.90 -65.02 25.98
CA TYR A 14 -3.51 -66.39 25.64
C TYR A 14 -4.11 -67.38 26.65
N MET A 15 -4.73 -68.45 26.15
CA MET A 15 -5.46 -69.40 27.00
C MET A 15 -4.55 -70.30 27.84
N ASP A 16 -3.43 -70.75 27.27
CA ASP A 16 -2.44 -71.53 27.99
C ASP A 16 -1.05 -70.99 27.66
N LYS A 17 -0.53 -70.13 28.54
CA LYS A 17 0.81 -69.54 28.39
C LYS A 17 1.93 -70.54 28.70
N THR A 18 1.62 -71.65 29.38
CA THR A 18 2.63 -72.61 29.86
C THR A 18 3.01 -73.66 28.83
N SER A 19 2.12 -73.96 27.88
CA SER A 19 2.38 -74.87 26.75
C SER A 19 2.98 -74.20 25.51
N ILE A 20 3.16 -72.87 25.53
CA ILE A 20 3.79 -72.15 24.43
C ILE A 20 5.29 -72.41 24.44
N ASP A 21 5.81 -72.81 23.28
CA ASP A 21 7.26 -72.96 23.08
C ASP A 21 8.00 -71.66 23.45
N LYS A 22 9.01 -71.78 24.33
CA LYS A 22 9.79 -70.64 24.82
C LYS A 22 10.54 -69.93 23.69
N ASP A 23 10.87 -70.63 22.61
CA ASP A 23 11.57 -70.05 21.46
C ASP A 23 10.66 -69.14 20.61
N LEU A 24 9.34 -69.20 20.83
CA LEU A 24 8.37 -68.28 20.21
C LEU A 24 8.13 -67.02 21.04
N ASN A 25 8.74 -66.89 22.21
CA ASN A 25 8.57 -65.75 23.10
C ASN A 25 9.65 -64.69 22.88
N CYS A 26 9.23 -63.43 22.94
CA CYS A 26 10.14 -62.30 22.92
C CYS A 26 10.84 -62.14 24.28
N GLU A 27 12.16 -62.03 24.29
CA GLU A 27 12.94 -61.89 25.54
C GLU A 27 12.67 -60.58 26.31
N PHE A 28 12.09 -59.56 25.68
CA PHE A 28 11.77 -58.30 26.36
C PHE A 28 10.44 -58.32 27.10
N CYS A 29 9.40 -58.89 26.47
CA CYS A 29 8.05 -58.88 27.04
C CYS A 29 7.64 -60.25 27.59
N ASN A 30 8.45 -61.29 27.40
CA ASN A 30 8.18 -62.68 27.80
C ASN A 30 6.82 -63.21 27.30
N ASN A 31 6.31 -62.65 26.21
CA ASN A 31 5.08 -63.07 25.54
C ASN A 31 5.41 -63.55 24.12
N PRO A 32 4.51 -64.33 23.48
CA PRO A 32 4.68 -64.76 22.11
C PRO A 32 4.93 -63.58 21.17
N LEU A 33 5.83 -63.76 20.20
CA LEU A 33 6.27 -62.70 19.30
C LEU A 33 5.11 -62.03 18.55
N VAL A 34 4.99 -60.69 18.64
CA VAL A 34 4.02 -59.84 17.93
C VAL A 34 4.76 -58.99 16.90
N GLY A 35 4.39 -59.10 15.63
CA GLY A 35 5.13 -58.48 14.52
C GLY A 35 6.62 -58.85 14.58
N PRO A 36 6.97 -60.14 14.51
CA PRO A 36 8.35 -60.58 14.68
C PRO A 36 9.27 -59.93 13.65
N VAL A 37 10.35 -59.32 14.14
CA VAL A 37 11.43 -58.77 13.31
C VAL A 37 12.75 -59.45 13.69
N SER A 38 13.55 -59.75 12.69
CA SER A 38 14.89 -60.28 12.81
C SER A 38 15.91 -59.14 12.76
N THR A 39 16.87 -59.21 13.65
CA THR A 39 18.05 -58.34 13.70
C THR A 39 19.12 -58.84 12.72
N PRO A 40 20.14 -58.03 12.35
CA PRO A 40 21.26 -58.48 11.52
C PRO A 40 22.03 -59.68 12.11
N CYS A 41 22.01 -59.81 13.44
CA CYS A 41 22.59 -60.96 14.15
C CYS A 41 21.66 -62.20 14.22
N LYS A 42 20.55 -62.21 13.45
CA LYS A 42 19.58 -63.31 13.33
C LYS A 42 18.78 -63.64 14.61
N HIS A 43 18.72 -62.71 15.56
CA HIS A 43 17.81 -62.83 16.71
C HIS A 43 16.46 -62.16 16.41
N THR A 44 15.38 -62.78 16.85
CA THR A 44 14.00 -62.33 16.59
C THR A 44 13.35 -61.73 17.84
N PHE A 45 12.68 -60.59 17.69
CA PHE A 45 11.97 -59.90 18.76
C PHE A 45 10.62 -59.35 18.25
N CYS A 46 9.73 -58.92 19.14
CA CYS A 46 8.57 -58.12 18.74
C CYS A 46 9.05 -56.75 18.20
N SER A 47 8.50 -56.29 17.07
CA SER A 47 8.83 -54.98 16.46
C SER A 47 8.83 -53.85 17.48
N VAL A 48 7.72 -53.66 18.19
CA VAL A 48 7.56 -52.59 19.19
C VAL A 48 8.56 -52.72 20.35
N CYS A 49 8.91 -53.95 20.76
CA CYS A 49 9.83 -54.16 21.87
C CYS A 49 11.26 -53.76 21.50
N ILE A 50 11.73 -54.17 20.32
CA ILE A 50 13.08 -53.83 19.87
C ILE A 50 13.18 -52.37 19.44
N GLU A 51 12.17 -51.81 18.77
CA GLU A 51 12.12 -50.39 18.39
C GLU A 51 12.23 -49.47 19.62
N ASN A 52 11.48 -49.76 20.68
CA ASN A 52 11.55 -49.00 21.92
C ASN A 52 12.90 -49.13 22.61
N LYS A 53 13.54 -50.30 22.52
CA LYS A 53 14.89 -50.50 23.06
C LYS A 53 15.94 -49.70 22.27
N ILE A 54 15.88 -49.72 20.94
CA ILE A 54 16.78 -48.93 20.08
C ILE A 54 16.63 -47.44 20.40
N LYS A 55 15.38 -46.92 20.44
CA LYS A 55 15.08 -45.52 20.76
C LYS A 55 15.55 -45.10 22.16
N LYS A 56 15.59 -46.01 23.14
CA LYS A 56 15.98 -45.69 24.52
C LYS A 56 17.47 -45.87 24.82
N THR A 57 18.16 -46.83 24.20
CA THR A 57 19.54 -47.20 24.61
C THR A 57 20.54 -47.34 23.45
N GLY A 58 20.21 -46.92 22.22
CA GLY A 58 21.21 -46.76 21.16
C GLY A 58 21.74 -48.03 20.50
N GLY A 59 20.90 -49.08 20.35
CA GLY A 59 21.12 -50.05 19.27
C GLY A 59 21.96 -51.32 19.54
N ALA A 60 22.20 -51.75 20.79
CA ALA A 60 22.80 -53.07 21.02
C ALA A 60 21.75 -54.21 20.98
N CYS A 61 22.11 -55.37 20.42
CA CYS A 61 21.27 -56.57 20.51
C CYS A 61 21.13 -57.04 21.96
N ALA A 62 19.91 -57.39 22.38
CA ALA A 62 19.64 -57.76 23.78
C ALA A 62 19.91 -59.23 24.14
N LYS A 63 20.24 -60.08 23.15
CA LYS A 63 20.55 -61.49 23.43
C LYS A 63 21.86 -61.58 24.21
N SER A 64 21.84 -62.28 25.35
CA SER A 64 23.07 -62.53 26.12
C SER A 64 24.12 -63.23 25.24
N LYS A 65 25.36 -62.74 25.26
CA LYS A 65 26.50 -63.17 24.42
C LYS A 65 26.47 -62.73 22.94
N CYS A 66 25.56 -61.85 22.52
CA CYS A 66 25.64 -61.25 21.20
C CYS A 66 26.64 -60.08 21.18
N ASN A 67 27.63 -60.12 20.29
CA ASN A 67 28.65 -59.07 20.16
C ASN A 67 28.22 -57.88 19.27
N ASN A 68 26.99 -57.89 18.74
CA ASN A 68 26.51 -56.79 17.90
C ASN A 68 26.05 -55.59 18.74
N LYS A 69 26.86 -54.53 18.75
CA LYS A 69 26.69 -53.34 19.60
C LYS A 69 26.05 -52.12 18.91
N SER A 70 25.79 -52.18 17.60
CA SER A 70 25.22 -51.06 16.85
C SER A 70 24.19 -51.55 15.83
N MET A 71 22.95 -51.11 16.00
CA MET A 71 21.81 -51.44 15.15
C MET A 71 20.84 -50.26 15.14
N VAL A 72 20.44 -49.84 13.94
CA VAL A 72 19.44 -48.80 13.73
C VAL A 72 18.10 -49.40 13.30
N LEU A 73 17.05 -48.60 13.22
CA LEU A 73 15.69 -49.08 12.93
C LEU A 73 15.60 -49.71 11.54
N GLU A 74 16.38 -49.19 10.59
CA GLU A 74 16.46 -49.62 9.19
C GLU A 74 17.07 -51.02 9.03
N ASP A 75 17.80 -51.51 10.04
CA ASP A 75 18.45 -52.82 10.03
C ASP A 75 17.50 -53.99 10.38
N LEU A 76 16.27 -53.69 10.82
CA LEU A 76 15.29 -54.68 11.24
C LEU A 76 14.54 -55.25 10.04
N THR A 77 14.61 -56.57 9.84
CA THR A 77 13.89 -57.26 8.77
C THR A 77 12.66 -57.97 9.32
N PRO A 78 11.46 -57.79 8.75
CA PRO A 78 10.30 -58.60 9.13
C PRO A 78 10.58 -60.08 8.92
N VAL A 79 10.22 -60.92 9.92
CA VAL A 79 10.26 -62.38 9.76
C VAL A 79 9.21 -62.78 8.72
N THR A 80 9.66 -63.47 7.67
CA THR A 80 8.79 -63.93 6.57
C THR A 80 8.69 -65.46 6.51
N GLU A 81 9.45 -66.15 7.36
CA GLU A 81 9.48 -67.59 7.50
C GLU A 81 8.11 -68.12 7.94
N ARG A 82 7.41 -68.77 7.00
CA ARG A 82 6.04 -69.28 7.21
C ARG A 82 5.93 -70.25 8.39
N ILE A 83 6.99 -70.98 8.73
CA ILE A 83 6.96 -71.95 9.84
C ILE A 83 6.73 -71.22 11.16
N VAL A 84 7.52 -70.18 11.46
CA VAL A 84 7.42 -69.40 12.70
C VAL A 84 6.08 -68.67 12.77
N LEU A 85 5.66 -68.04 11.67
CA LEU A 85 4.37 -67.35 11.60
C LEU A 85 3.18 -68.30 11.80
N ASN A 86 3.20 -69.49 11.18
CA ASN A 86 2.15 -70.48 11.34
C ASN A 86 2.10 -71.05 12.77
N MET A 87 3.26 -71.23 13.43
CA MET A 87 3.30 -71.67 14.83
C MET A 87 2.70 -70.62 15.76
N LEU A 88 3.01 -69.34 15.52
CA LEU A 88 2.44 -68.21 16.26
C LEU A 88 0.92 -68.06 16.02
N ASP A 89 0.45 -68.25 14.79
CA ASP A 89 -0.95 -68.09 14.41
C ASP A 89 -1.88 -69.19 14.97
N ARG A 90 -1.33 -70.38 15.22
CA ARG A 90 -2.07 -71.52 15.82
C ARG A 90 -2.32 -71.36 17.31
N LEU A 91 -1.64 -70.44 17.99
CA LEU A 91 -1.85 -70.19 19.41
C LEU A 91 -3.31 -69.80 19.69
N LEU A 92 -3.90 -70.35 20.74
CA LEU A 92 -5.28 -70.09 21.11
C LEU A 92 -5.39 -68.91 22.07
N VAL A 93 -6.31 -68.01 21.74
CA VAL A 93 -6.57 -66.79 22.50
C VAL A 93 -8.05 -66.66 22.85
N LYS A 94 -8.29 -65.91 23.92
CA LYS A 94 -9.60 -65.48 24.40
C LYS A 94 -9.78 -64.00 24.08
N CYS A 95 -10.88 -63.62 23.45
CA CYS A 95 -11.22 -62.22 23.20
C CYS A 95 -11.57 -61.51 24.52
N ILE A 96 -10.91 -60.40 24.82
CA ILE A 96 -11.18 -59.60 26.02
C ILE A 96 -12.56 -58.94 25.92
N SER A 97 -12.96 -58.50 24.72
CA SER A 97 -14.21 -57.75 24.52
C SER A 97 -15.47 -58.61 24.62
N CYS A 98 -15.49 -59.80 24.04
CA CYS A 98 -16.67 -60.68 24.02
C CYS A 98 -16.55 -61.95 24.85
N GLY A 99 -15.35 -62.28 25.34
CA GLY A 99 -15.09 -63.48 26.14
C GLY A 99 -14.95 -64.78 25.33
N MET A 100 -15.12 -64.75 24.00
CA MET A 100 -15.00 -65.94 23.13
C MET A 100 -13.60 -66.55 23.25
N THR A 101 -13.54 -67.84 23.56
CA THR A 101 -12.32 -68.63 23.74
C THR A 101 -11.98 -69.44 22.48
N ASN A 102 -10.80 -70.07 22.46
CA ASN A 102 -10.34 -70.96 21.40
C ASN A 102 -10.23 -70.29 20.02
N ILE A 103 -10.00 -68.98 19.98
CA ILE A 103 -9.75 -68.26 18.72
C ILE A 103 -8.29 -68.48 18.35
N GLN A 104 -8.01 -68.95 17.14
CA GLN A 104 -6.64 -68.96 16.62
C GLN A 104 -6.14 -67.52 16.50
N ARG A 105 -4.96 -67.24 17.05
CA ARG A 105 -4.36 -65.91 17.05
C ARG A 105 -4.31 -65.27 15.66
N GLY A 106 -3.96 -66.04 14.63
CA GLY A 106 -3.93 -65.55 13.23
C GLY A 106 -5.32 -65.16 12.68
N LEU A 107 -6.40 -65.66 13.29
CA LEU A 107 -7.78 -65.32 12.94
C LEU A 107 -8.39 -64.26 13.87
N PHE A 108 -7.67 -63.83 14.91
CA PHE A 108 -8.20 -62.89 15.89
C PHE A 108 -8.58 -61.55 15.26
N GLU A 109 -7.78 -61.04 14.32
CA GLU A 109 -8.08 -59.77 13.64
C GLU A 109 -9.40 -59.83 12.86
N LYS A 110 -9.67 -60.97 12.19
CA LYS A 110 -10.96 -61.21 11.51
C LYS A 110 -12.10 -61.26 12.51
N HIS A 111 -11.89 -61.89 13.67
CA HIS A 111 -12.89 -61.90 14.74
C HIS A 111 -13.15 -60.48 15.27
N ALA A 112 -12.10 -59.73 15.65
CA ALA A 112 -12.21 -58.39 16.22
C ALA A 112 -12.91 -57.40 15.28
N THR A 113 -12.65 -57.49 13.97
CA THR A 113 -13.19 -56.55 12.98
C THR A 113 -14.52 -56.95 12.36
N LYS A 114 -14.81 -58.25 12.21
CA LYS A 114 -15.98 -58.74 11.46
C LYS A 114 -17.01 -59.51 12.28
N SER A 115 -16.67 -59.99 13.46
CA SER A 115 -17.55 -60.92 14.21
C SER A 115 -17.77 -60.55 15.67
N CYS A 116 -16.90 -59.74 16.27
CA CYS A 116 -16.99 -59.36 17.68
C CYS A 116 -17.95 -58.17 17.88
N LEU A 117 -19.19 -58.46 18.27
CA LEU A 117 -20.22 -57.44 18.51
C LEU A 117 -19.86 -56.44 19.62
N LYS A 118 -19.03 -56.86 20.59
CA LYS A 118 -18.55 -56.04 21.71
C LYS A 118 -17.20 -55.35 21.44
N ALA A 119 -16.63 -55.51 20.25
CA ALA A 119 -15.39 -54.81 19.91
C ALA A 119 -15.64 -53.30 19.90
N ALA A 120 -14.71 -52.53 20.47
CA ALA A 120 -14.76 -51.08 20.40
C ALA A 120 -14.46 -50.62 18.97
N VAL A 121 -15.42 -49.92 18.37
CA VAL A 121 -15.31 -49.32 17.04
C VAL A 121 -15.55 -47.82 17.12
N PHE A 122 -15.08 -47.10 16.10
CA PHE A 122 -15.22 -45.65 15.98
C PHE A 122 -16.31 -45.31 14.96
N CYS A 123 -16.86 -44.11 15.05
CA CYS A 123 -17.76 -43.59 14.03
C CYS A 123 -17.03 -43.37 12.68
N MET A 124 -17.76 -43.45 11.56
CA MET A 124 -17.19 -43.19 10.24
C MET A 124 -16.92 -41.70 9.96
N ALA A 125 -17.53 -40.80 10.75
CA ALA A 125 -17.28 -39.36 10.73
C ALA A 125 -16.06 -38.94 11.58
N THR A 126 -15.05 -39.81 11.67
CA THR A 126 -13.80 -39.53 12.40
C THR A 126 -12.91 -38.50 11.70
N ASP A 127 -13.03 -38.38 10.37
CA ASP A 127 -12.41 -37.32 9.54
C ASP A 127 -12.83 -35.91 9.96
N ILE A 128 -14.08 -35.75 10.39
CA ILE A 128 -14.61 -34.51 10.98
C ILE A 128 -14.68 -34.58 12.52
N LYS A 129 -13.90 -35.49 13.11
CA LYS A 129 -13.65 -35.63 14.55
C LYS A 129 -14.89 -35.92 15.39
N CYS A 130 -15.78 -36.78 14.90
CA CYS A 130 -16.81 -37.37 15.76
C CYS A 130 -16.14 -38.10 16.95
N PRO A 131 -16.50 -37.78 18.21
CA PRO A 131 -15.86 -38.35 19.39
C PRO A 131 -16.39 -39.74 19.77
N TRP A 132 -17.37 -40.28 19.05
CA TRP A 132 -18.05 -41.51 19.44
C TRP A 132 -17.15 -42.75 19.27
N THR A 133 -17.09 -43.52 20.35
CA THR A 133 -16.50 -44.86 20.41
C THR A 133 -17.42 -45.77 21.18
N GLY A 134 -17.61 -47.00 20.73
CA GLY A 134 -18.54 -47.91 21.38
C GLY A 134 -18.54 -49.32 20.79
N PRO A 135 -19.34 -50.24 21.35
CA PRO A 135 -19.48 -51.60 20.83
C PRO A 135 -19.93 -51.61 19.36
N SER A 136 -19.38 -52.53 18.57
CA SER A 136 -19.74 -52.70 17.15
C SER A 136 -21.23 -52.90 16.90
N GLU A 137 -21.97 -53.51 17.83
CA GLU A 137 -23.42 -53.67 17.72
C GLU A 137 -24.20 -52.35 17.82
N GLN A 138 -23.64 -51.33 18.49
CA GLN A 138 -24.28 -50.02 18.67
C GLN A 138 -23.94 -49.03 17.55
N LEU A 139 -22.96 -49.33 16.70
CA LEU A 139 -22.51 -48.44 15.63
C LEU A 139 -23.63 -48.07 14.65
N LYS A 140 -24.49 -49.03 14.27
CA LYS A 140 -25.60 -48.75 13.35
C LYS A 140 -26.56 -47.72 13.92
N GLN A 141 -26.93 -47.85 15.18
CA GLN A 141 -27.84 -46.91 15.85
C GLN A 141 -27.20 -45.53 16.01
N HIS A 142 -25.90 -45.48 16.31
CA HIS A 142 -25.17 -44.23 16.37
C HIS A 142 -25.14 -43.51 15.01
N ILE A 143 -24.83 -44.20 13.91
CA ILE A 143 -24.75 -43.59 12.57
C ILE A 143 -26.04 -42.84 12.21
N PHE A 144 -27.21 -43.42 12.48
CA PHE A 144 -28.51 -42.77 12.19
C PHE A 144 -28.75 -41.48 12.97
N THR A 145 -28.13 -41.33 14.14
CA THR A 145 -28.31 -40.19 15.05
C THR A 145 -27.07 -39.29 15.14
N CYS A 146 -26.02 -39.61 14.38
CA CYS A 146 -24.76 -38.89 14.41
C CYS A 146 -24.87 -37.54 13.70
N SER A 147 -24.91 -36.45 14.47
CA SER A 147 -24.94 -35.08 13.94
C SER A 147 -23.76 -34.77 13.02
N TYR A 148 -22.60 -35.41 13.23
CA TYR A 148 -21.42 -35.22 12.37
C TYR A 148 -21.64 -35.82 10.97
N GLU A 149 -22.21 -37.03 10.86
CA GLU A 149 -22.58 -37.60 9.55
C GLU A 149 -23.64 -36.75 8.83
N GLN A 150 -24.58 -36.16 9.58
CA GLN A 150 -25.58 -35.25 9.02
C GLN A 150 -24.97 -33.94 8.49
N LEU A 151 -23.87 -33.45 9.08
CA LEU A 151 -23.18 -32.23 8.65
C LEU A 151 -22.30 -32.41 7.41
N ARG A 152 -21.94 -33.65 7.08
CA ARG A 152 -20.97 -33.98 6.01
C ARG A 152 -21.35 -33.42 4.63
N PRO A 153 -22.62 -33.52 4.16
CA PRO A 153 -23.00 -32.98 2.85
C PRO A 153 -22.80 -31.46 2.76
N VAL A 154 -23.18 -30.74 3.82
CA VAL A 154 -23.05 -29.27 3.89
C VAL A 154 -21.58 -28.86 3.89
N LEU A 155 -20.73 -29.58 4.65
CA LEU A 155 -19.31 -29.31 4.68
C LEU A 155 -18.65 -29.53 3.31
N CYS A 156 -19.06 -30.56 2.57
CA CYS A 156 -18.59 -30.82 1.20
C CYS A 156 -18.92 -29.67 0.24
N GLU A 157 -20.14 -29.13 0.31
CA GLU A 157 -20.57 -27.98 -0.50
C GLU A 157 -19.74 -26.72 -0.18
N ILE A 158 -19.60 -26.38 1.10
CA ILE A 158 -18.76 -25.26 1.55
C ILE A 158 -17.31 -25.42 1.11
N MET A 159 -16.76 -26.63 1.14
CA MET A 159 -15.39 -26.90 0.69
C MET A 159 -15.22 -26.74 -0.84
N GLN A 160 -16.23 -27.10 -1.62
CA GLN A 160 -16.25 -26.90 -3.07
C GLN A 160 -16.33 -25.41 -3.43
N ASP A 161 -17.22 -24.66 -2.77
CA ASP A 161 -17.36 -23.22 -2.97
C ASP A 161 -16.08 -22.47 -2.61
N ASN A 162 -15.46 -22.82 -1.48
CA ASN A 162 -14.18 -22.25 -1.08
C ASN A 162 -13.07 -22.53 -2.09
N ARG A 163 -13.07 -23.71 -2.73
CA ARG A 163 -12.10 -24.03 -3.79
C ARG A 163 -12.32 -23.15 -5.01
N HIS A 164 -13.57 -23.03 -5.47
CA HIS A 164 -13.93 -22.22 -6.62
C HIS A 164 -13.64 -20.72 -6.39
N LEU A 165 -13.92 -20.21 -5.19
CA LEU A 165 -13.58 -18.83 -4.81
C LEU A 165 -12.07 -18.59 -4.81
N LYS A 166 -11.26 -19.53 -4.31
CA LYS A 166 -9.80 -19.43 -4.37
C LYS A 166 -9.28 -19.39 -5.80
N GLU A 167 -9.78 -20.25 -6.68
CA GLU A 167 -9.41 -20.27 -8.10
C GLU A 167 -9.79 -18.95 -8.78
N LYS A 168 -10.98 -18.40 -8.50
CA LYS A 168 -11.42 -17.11 -9.05
C LYS A 168 -10.56 -15.95 -8.57
N ILE A 169 -10.22 -15.89 -7.28
CA ILE A 169 -9.32 -14.87 -6.72
C ILE A 169 -7.94 -14.96 -7.36
N GLN A 170 -7.39 -16.18 -7.50
CA GLN A 170 -6.10 -16.39 -8.15
C GLN A 170 -6.13 -15.89 -9.59
N HIS A 171 -7.14 -16.28 -10.37
CA HIS A 171 -7.28 -15.85 -11.76
C HIS A 171 -7.38 -14.32 -11.90
N MET A 172 -8.22 -13.68 -11.07
CA MET A 172 -8.35 -12.22 -11.05
C MET A 172 -7.03 -11.54 -10.68
N SER A 173 -6.28 -12.09 -9.72
CA SER A 173 -4.98 -11.54 -9.31
C SER A 173 -3.95 -11.63 -10.44
N GLU A 174 -3.91 -12.74 -11.18
CA GLU A 174 -3.00 -12.93 -12.31
C GLU A 174 -3.37 -12.01 -13.49
N GLN A 175 -4.66 -11.84 -13.77
CA GLN A 175 -5.14 -10.88 -14.78
C GLN A 175 -4.80 -9.44 -14.40
N CYS A 176 -5.00 -9.06 -13.14
CA CYS A 176 -4.65 -7.73 -12.64
C CYS A 176 -3.15 -7.47 -12.78
N LEU A 177 -2.31 -8.45 -12.41
CA LEU A 177 -0.86 -8.35 -12.54
C LEU A 177 -0.42 -8.19 -14.00
N LYS A 178 -0.99 -9.00 -14.92
CA LYS A 178 -0.71 -8.90 -16.36
C LYS A 178 -1.09 -7.53 -16.93
N ASN A 179 -2.28 -7.01 -16.58
CA ASN A 179 -2.74 -5.70 -17.02
C ASN A 179 -1.83 -4.58 -16.49
N HIS A 180 -1.43 -4.67 -15.22
CA HIS A 180 -0.52 -3.69 -14.63
C HIS A 180 0.87 -3.72 -15.29
N GLN A 181 1.41 -4.91 -15.58
CA GLN A 181 2.67 -5.06 -16.31
C GLN A 181 2.62 -4.46 -17.72
N LEU A 182 1.51 -4.67 -18.44
CA LEU A 182 1.31 -4.09 -19.76
C LEU A 182 1.30 -2.56 -19.69
N HIS A 183 0.53 -1.99 -18.76
CA HIS A 183 0.44 -0.54 -18.61
C HIS A 183 1.77 0.08 -18.17
N LEU A 184 2.53 -0.61 -17.31
CA LEU A 184 3.87 -0.19 -16.92
C LEU A 184 4.82 -0.12 -18.12
N LYS A 185 4.73 -1.09 -19.03
CA LYS A 185 5.53 -1.12 -20.27
C LYS A 185 5.15 0.03 -21.21
N GLU A 186 3.87 0.30 -21.41
CA GLU A 186 3.38 1.44 -22.20
C GLU A 186 3.86 2.79 -21.63
N LEU A 187 3.81 2.93 -20.30
CA LEU A 187 4.33 4.11 -19.60
C LEU A 187 5.84 4.25 -19.77
N GLN A 188 6.60 3.15 -19.68
CA GLN A 188 8.05 3.16 -19.91
C GLN A 188 8.40 3.58 -21.33
N GLU A 189 7.72 3.03 -22.34
CA GLU A 189 7.92 3.40 -23.75
C GLU A 189 7.58 4.88 -23.99
N THR A 190 6.49 5.37 -23.40
CA THR A 190 6.09 6.78 -23.50
C THR A 190 7.13 7.69 -22.85
N ASN A 191 7.64 7.32 -21.68
CA ASN A 191 8.67 8.07 -20.96
C ASN A 191 9.99 8.11 -21.75
N GLN A 192 10.38 7.00 -22.39
CA GLN A 192 11.53 6.98 -23.29
C GLN A 192 11.37 7.95 -24.48
N ARG A 193 10.20 7.96 -25.14
CA ARG A 193 9.90 8.90 -26.23
C ARG A 193 9.96 10.35 -25.76
N LEU A 194 9.39 10.66 -24.59
CA LEU A 194 9.44 11.99 -23.99
C LEU A 194 10.87 12.41 -23.66
N ASN A 195 11.71 11.52 -23.13
CA ASN A 195 13.12 11.81 -22.84
C ASN A 195 13.91 12.15 -24.10
N ILE A 196 13.69 11.42 -25.21
CA ILE A 196 14.31 11.74 -26.50
C ILE A 196 13.89 13.13 -26.97
N ASN A 197 12.59 13.46 -26.88
CA ASN A 197 12.08 14.78 -27.27
C ASN A 197 12.68 15.90 -26.41
N VAL A 198 12.80 15.70 -25.10
CA VAL A 198 13.43 16.66 -24.17
C VAL A 198 14.89 16.87 -24.53
N GLU A 199 15.64 15.81 -24.85
CA GLU A 199 17.05 15.94 -25.25
C GLU A 199 17.20 16.71 -26.56
N GLN A 200 16.33 16.47 -27.55
CA GLN A 200 16.30 17.22 -28.79
C GLN A 200 15.98 18.71 -28.55
N LEU A 201 14.96 18.99 -27.74
CA LEU A 201 14.60 20.36 -27.37
C LEU A 201 15.74 21.06 -26.63
N ASN A 202 16.45 20.37 -25.74
CA ASN A 202 17.62 20.92 -25.05
C ASN A 202 18.76 21.25 -26.01
N LYS A 203 19.00 20.43 -27.04
CA LYS A 203 19.98 20.72 -28.10
C LYS A 203 19.60 21.98 -28.89
N ILE A 204 18.33 22.09 -29.29
CA ILE A 204 17.80 23.29 -29.97
C ILE A 204 17.94 24.52 -29.08
N LEU A 205 17.56 24.42 -27.80
CA LEU A 205 17.64 25.51 -26.84
C LEU A 205 19.09 25.96 -26.60
N TYR A 206 20.03 25.01 -26.50
CA TYR A 206 21.46 25.31 -26.39
C TYR A 206 21.99 26.04 -27.63
N GLN A 207 21.64 25.58 -28.83
CA GLN A 207 21.99 26.25 -30.09
C GLN A 207 21.42 27.67 -30.16
N GLN A 208 20.14 27.85 -29.82
CA GLN A 208 19.50 29.16 -29.80
C GLN A 208 20.15 30.10 -28.78
N LYS A 209 20.51 29.61 -27.58
CA LYS A 209 21.20 30.39 -26.57
C LYS A 209 22.58 30.86 -27.05
N ASN A 210 23.32 30.01 -27.75
CA ASN A 210 24.61 30.39 -28.34
C ASN A 210 24.47 31.42 -29.45
N GLN A 211 23.47 31.28 -30.33
CA GLN A 211 23.15 32.30 -31.33
C GLN A 211 22.79 33.64 -30.68
N LEU A 212 21.99 33.62 -29.61
CA LEU A 212 21.61 34.84 -28.88
C LEU A 212 22.82 35.51 -28.23
N LYS A 213 23.76 34.73 -27.69
CA LYS A 213 25.02 35.22 -27.14
C LYS A 213 25.90 35.86 -28.22
N ALA A 214 25.98 35.26 -29.41
CA ALA A 214 26.70 35.83 -30.54
C ALA A 214 26.11 37.18 -30.99
N LEU A 215 24.79 37.26 -31.16
CA LEU A 215 24.09 38.50 -31.52
C LEU A 215 24.32 39.61 -30.48
N ARG A 216 24.29 39.28 -29.18
CA ARG A 216 24.58 40.25 -28.11
C ARG A 216 26.02 40.76 -28.16
N ASN A 217 26.99 39.91 -28.49
CA ASN A 217 28.38 40.32 -28.65
C ASN A 217 28.56 41.25 -29.86
N GLU A 218 27.88 40.97 -30.98
CA GLU A 218 27.90 41.83 -32.17
C GLU A 218 27.33 43.23 -31.86
N VAL A 219 26.19 43.30 -31.17
CA VAL A 219 25.63 44.59 -30.72
C VAL A 219 26.61 45.33 -29.80
N LYS A 220 27.33 44.62 -28.92
CA LYS A 220 28.34 45.22 -28.05
C LYS A 220 29.49 45.82 -28.86
N GLN A 221 30.02 45.09 -29.85
CA GLN A 221 31.11 45.57 -30.72
C GLN A 221 30.69 46.80 -31.54
N LEU A 222 29.48 46.79 -32.10
CA LEU A 222 28.97 47.96 -32.84
C LEU A 222 28.83 49.20 -31.95
N LYS A 223 28.41 49.03 -30.68
CA LYS A 223 28.36 50.14 -29.70
C LYS A 223 29.76 50.68 -29.37
N GLU A 224 30.75 49.81 -29.22
CA GLU A 224 32.14 50.22 -28.98
C GLU A 224 32.71 51.01 -30.18
N LEU A 225 32.41 50.59 -31.42
CA LEU A 225 32.78 51.31 -32.64
C LEU A 225 32.14 52.71 -32.71
N ILE A 226 30.83 52.83 -32.44
CA ILE A 226 30.16 54.14 -32.38
C ILE A 226 30.81 55.04 -31.32
N MET A 227 31.12 54.49 -30.16
CA MET A 227 31.75 55.26 -29.08
C MET A 227 33.14 55.78 -29.48
N GLN A 228 33.95 54.95 -30.16
CA GLN A 228 35.25 55.36 -30.71
C GLN A 228 35.09 56.44 -31.79
N ASP A 229 34.20 56.24 -32.76
CA ASP A 229 33.93 57.20 -33.83
C ASP A 229 33.42 58.55 -33.27
N THR A 230 32.56 58.51 -32.23
CA THR A 230 32.06 59.72 -31.54
C THR A 230 33.17 60.44 -30.79
N SER A 231 34.08 59.72 -30.14
CA SER A 231 35.25 60.32 -29.47
C SER A 231 36.23 60.97 -30.45
N GLN A 232 36.43 60.39 -31.63
CA GLN A 232 37.23 61.00 -32.69
C GLN A 232 36.62 62.31 -33.21
N ILE A 233 35.29 62.43 -33.21
CA ILE A 233 34.62 63.69 -33.55
C ILE A 233 34.81 64.72 -32.44
N SER A 234 34.68 64.34 -31.16
CA SER A 234 34.82 65.28 -30.03
C SER A 234 36.24 65.86 -29.89
N ASP A 235 37.26 65.07 -30.26
CA ASP A 235 38.67 65.48 -30.17
C ASP A 235 39.13 66.36 -31.34
N ARG A 236 38.33 66.50 -32.40
CA ARG A 236 38.66 67.30 -33.59
C ARG A 236 38.21 68.75 -33.44
N GLN A 237 39.16 69.69 -33.53
CA GLN A 237 38.87 71.12 -33.67
C GLN A 237 38.40 71.41 -35.11
N ILE A 238 37.21 71.99 -35.26
CA ILE A 238 36.61 72.26 -36.58
C ILE A 238 37.20 73.56 -37.13
N GLU A 239 38.27 73.45 -37.91
CA GLU A 239 38.95 74.62 -38.49
C GLU A 239 38.90 74.66 -40.02
N THR A 240 38.75 73.51 -40.70
CA THR A 240 38.74 73.45 -42.17
C THR A 240 37.48 72.80 -42.78
N GLN A 241 37.18 73.10 -44.05
CA GLN A 241 36.09 72.44 -44.80
C GLN A 241 36.32 70.93 -44.96
N ARG A 242 37.58 70.49 -44.95
CA ARG A 242 37.97 69.08 -44.98
C ARG A 242 37.55 68.37 -43.69
N ASP A 243 37.72 69.02 -42.54
CA ASP A 243 37.30 68.47 -41.23
C ASP A 243 35.78 68.32 -41.15
N LYS A 244 35.02 69.28 -41.71
CA LYS A 244 33.56 69.18 -41.82
C LYS A 244 33.12 67.99 -42.68
N ASN A 245 33.78 67.75 -43.82
CA ASN A 245 33.46 66.62 -44.69
C ASN A 245 33.80 65.26 -44.03
N GLU A 246 34.90 65.17 -43.28
CA GLU A 246 35.24 63.96 -42.54
C GLU A 246 34.26 63.69 -41.37
N ILE A 247 33.81 64.72 -40.66
CA ILE A 247 32.77 64.59 -39.62
C ILE A 247 31.45 64.08 -40.21
N ILE A 248 31.04 64.56 -41.39
CA ILE A 248 29.84 64.06 -42.09
C ILE A 248 29.98 62.55 -42.39
N LEU A 249 31.13 62.13 -42.93
CA LEU A 249 31.40 60.71 -43.24
C LEU A 249 31.41 59.82 -41.99
N VAL A 250 31.94 60.31 -40.86
CA VAL A 250 31.92 59.56 -39.58
C VAL A 250 30.50 59.51 -39.01
N ASN A 251 29.73 60.61 -39.11
CA ASN A 251 28.32 60.63 -38.69
C ASN A 251 27.48 59.65 -39.51
N GLU A 252 27.61 59.63 -40.84
CA GLU A 252 26.90 58.67 -41.71
C GLU A 252 27.23 57.21 -41.34
N ARG A 253 28.48 56.94 -40.96
CA ARG A 253 28.91 55.62 -40.47
C ARG A 253 28.28 55.26 -39.13
N CYS A 254 28.23 56.21 -38.20
CA CYS A 254 27.53 56.04 -36.91
C CYS A 254 26.04 55.77 -37.12
N THR A 255 25.36 56.51 -38.00
CA THR A 255 23.93 56.29 -38.30
C THR A 255 23.70 54.90 -38.90
N LYS A 256 24.64 54.41 -39.74
CA LYS A 256 24.60 53.04 -40.28
C LYS A 256 24.79 51.97 -39.19
N HIS A 257 25.69 52.18 -38.24
CA HIS A 257 25.86 51.27 -37.11
C HIS A 257 24.65 51.31 -36.15
N GLU A 258 24.05 52.47 -35.90
CA GLU A 258 22.83 52.61 -35.08
C GLU A 258 21.63 51.89 -35.69
N THR A 259 21.41 52.04 -37.00
CA THR A 259 20.35 51.32 -37.71
C THR A 259 20.55 49.80 -37.65
N GLN A 260 21.80 49.33 -37.74
CA GLN A 260 22.13 47.91 -37.59
C GLN A 260 21.93 47.43 -36.14
N ILE A 261 22.29 48.22 -35.13
CA ILE A 261 22.02 47.92 -33.72
C ILE A 261 20.53 47.80 -33.47
N ASN A 262 19.71 48.72 -33.99
CA ASN A 262 18.25 48.68 -33.82
C ASN A 262 17.68 47.39 -34.43
N HIS A 263 18.09 47.04 -35.65
CA HIS A 263 17.66 45.80 -36.31
C HIS A 263 18.08 44.53 -35.54
N LEU A 264 19.31 44.49 -35.00
CA LEU A 264 19.78 43.36 -34.19
C LEU A 264 19.08 43.31 -32.83
N THR A 265 18.79 44.46 -32.23
CA THR A 265 18.06 44.57 -30.96
C THR A 265 16.63 44.08 -31.13
N ASP A 266 15.95 44.42 -32.22
CA ASP A 266 14.63 43.89 -32.55
C ASP A 266 14.66 42.36 -32.72
N LYS A 267 15.66 41.83 -33.42
CA LYS A 267 15.88 40.37 -33.53
C LYS A 267 16.14 39.68 -32.19
N ILE A 268 16.87 40.35 -31.28
CA ILE A 268 17.14 39.84 -29.92
C ILE A 268 15.88 39.92 -29.07
N ASN A 269 15.08 40.98 -29.16
CA ASN A 269 13.84 41.15 -28.40
C ASN A 269 12.79 40.14 -28.84
N VAL A 270 12.59 39.96 -30.16
CA VAL A 270 11.71 38.91 -30.70
C VAL A 270 12.15 37.52 -30.21
N LYS A 271 13.46 37.24 -30.13
CA LYS A 271 13.97 35.98 -29.57
C LYS A 271 13.92 35.91 -28.03
N GLY A 272 13.98 37.03 -27.32
CA GLY A 272 13.81 37.13 -25.88
C GLY A 272 12.36 36.86 -25.46
N ASP A 273 11.41 37.37 -26.25
CA ASP A 273 9.98 37.15 -26.09
C ASP A 273 9.58 35.68 -26.35
N ILE A 274 10.31 34.97 -27.22
CA ILE A 274 10.14 33.50 -27.41
C ILE A 274 10.42 32.71 -26.12
N PHE A 275 11.25 33.23 -25.21
CA PHE A 275 11.58 32.57 -23.94
C PHE A 275 10.73 33.02 -22.75
N THR A 276 9.97 34.11 -22.88
CA THR A 276 8.92 34.46 -21.93
C THR A 276 7.66 33.73 -22.31
N TYR A 277 7.26 32.77 -21.48
CA TYR A 277 5.95 32.14 -21.63
C TYR A 277 4.86 33.22 -21.61
N HIS A 278 4.17 33.37 -22.74
CA HIS A 278 3.03 34.25 -22.87
C HIS A 278 1.78 33.42 -23.14
N ASN A 279 0.74 33.65 -22.35
CA ASN A 279 -0.61 33.15 -22.60
C ASN A 279 -1.51 34.38 -22.84
N PRO A 280 -1.55 34.92 -24.07
CA PRO A 280 -2.24 36.18 -24.33
C PRO A 280 -3.73 36.10 -23.99
N GLN A 281 -4.34 34.93 -24.15
CA GLN A 281 -5.74 34.72 -23.82
C GLN A 281 -5.98 34.83 -22.30
N LEU A 282 -5.08 34.27 -21.49
CA LEU A 282 -5.13 34.41 -20.03
C LEU A 282 -4.98 35.88 -19.61
N GLU A 283 -4.08 36.62 -20.25
CA GLU A 283 -3.87 38.04 -19.95
C GLU A 283 -5.09 38.89 -20.32
N ILE A 284 -5.68 38.64 -21.48
CA ILE A 284 -6.94 39.26 -21.89
C ILE A 284 -8.07 38.90 -20.92
N ASN A 285 -8.13 37.66 -20.44
CA ASN A 285 -9.18 37.24 -19.50
C ASN A 285 -9.03 37.94 -18.14
N ILE A 286 -7.82 38.01 -17.58
CA ILE A 286 -7.57 38.66 -16.28
C ILE A 286 -7.70 40.19 -16.40
N SER A 287 -7.25 40.80 -17.50
CA SER A 287 -7.35 42.24 -17.71
C SER A 287 -8.80 42.74 -17.70
N LYS A 288 -9.76 41.92 -18.15
CA LYS A 288 -11.21 42.19 -18.08
C LYS A 288 -11.78 42.14 -16.66
N CYS A 289 -11.10 41.49 -15.72
CA CYS A 289 -11.52 41.48 -14.33
C CYS A 289 -11.35 42.87 -13.70
N HIS A 290 -12.26 43.22 -12.80
CA HIS A 290 -12.17 44.46 -12.04
C HIS A 290 -11.15 44.30 -10.90
N SER A 291 -10.58 45.40 -10.42
CA SER A 291 -9.67 45.35 -9.26
C SER A 291 -10.46 44.99 -8.00
N ARG A 292 -9.83 44.24 -7.09
CA ARG A 292 -10.36 43.80 -5.79
C ARG A 292 -11.64 42.96 -5.88
N THR A 293 -11.86 42.29 -7.00
CA THR A 293 -12.97 41.34 -7.18
C THR A 293 -12.51 39.90 -7.18
N THR A 294 -13.44 38.98 -7.45
CA THR A 294 -13.12 37.60 -7.81
C THR A 294 -12.47 37.56 -9.19
N VAL A 295 -11.40 36.78 -9.29
CA VAL A 295 -10.78 36.35 -10.56
C VAL A 295 -10.99 34.85 -10.65
N ASP A 296 -11.90 34.42 -11.53
CA ASP A 296 -12.21 33.02 -11.80
C ASP A 296 -11.45 32.55 -13.04
N LEU A 297 -10.51 31.65 -12.82
CA LEU A 297 -9.68 30.98 -13.81
C LEU A 297 -9.81 29.45 -13.69
N SER A 298 -10.94 29.00 -13.16
CA SER A 298 -11.23 27.57 -13.07
C SER A 298 -11.44 26.96 -14.46
N LYS A 299 -11.02 25.70 -14.64
CA LYS A 299 -11.21 24.94 -15.90
C LYS A 299 -10.60 25.59 -17.14
N GLN A 300 -9.52 26.36 -16.99
CA GLN A 300 -8.82 27.05 -18.07
C GLN A 300 -7.61 26.27 -18.62
N GLN A 301 -7.41 25.02 -18.19
CA GLN A 301 -6.26 24.18 -18.56
C GLN A 301 -4.91 24.82 -18.20
N LEU A 302 -4.87 25.55 -17.07
CA LEU A 302 -3.65 26.20 -16.62
C LEU A 302 -2.57 25.20 -16.18
N LEU A 303 -1.33 25.55 -16.46
CA LEU A 303 -0.12 24.84 -16.05
C LEU A 303 0.72 25.73 -15.12
N ASP A 304 1.73 25.16 -14.45
CA ASP A 304 2.61 25.89 -13.52
C ASP A 304 3.23 27.17 -14.08
N ARG A 305 3.54 27.17 -15.38
CA ARG A 305 4.11 28.33 -16.09
C ARG A 305 3.15 29.52 -16.21
N ASP A 306 1.84 29.26 -16.24
CA ASP A 306 0.80 30.29 -16.27
C ASP A 306 0.71 31.07 -14.95
N LEU A 307 1.11 30.46 -13.83
CA LEU A 307 0.96 31.07 -12.51
C LEU A 307 1.83 32.32 -12.34
N LYS A 308 2.89 32.48 -13.13
CA LYS A 308 3.64 33.74 -13.16
C LYS A 308 2.78 34.90 -13.64
N THR A 309 2.01 34.67 -14.70
CA THR A 309 1.05 35.65 -15.24
C THR A 309 -0.12 35.86 -14.28
N VAL A 310 -0.66 34.78 -13.71
CA VAL A 310 -1.76 34.86 -12.72
C VAL A 310 -1.33 35.67 -11.50
N VAL A 311 -0.19 35.38 -10.90
CA VAL A 311 0.32 36.13 -9.74
C VAL A 311 0.54 37.61 -10.07
N LYS A 312 1.17 37.89 -11.22
CA LYS A 312 1.43 39.27 -11.65
C LYS A 312 0.12 40.03 -11.84
N GLN A 313 -0.78 39.52 -12.67
CA GLN A 313 -1.98 40.27 -13.03
C GLN A 313 -3.09 40.16 -11.98
N ALA A 314 -3.44 38.95 -11.52
CA ALA A 314 -4.56 38.78 -10.59
C ALA A 314 -4.22 39.23 -9.17
N LEU A 315 -3.07 38.84 -8.63
CA LEU A 315 -2.72 39.14 -7.23
C LEU A 315 -2.04 40.49 -7.06
N THR A 316 -1.26 40.95 -8.03
CA THR A 316 -0.48 42.20 -7.90
C THR A 316 -1.18 43.39 -8.55
N GLU A 317 -1.57 43.29 -9.83
CA GLU A 317 -2.18 44.41 -10.55
C GLU A 317 -3.66 44.60 -10.20
N LYS A 318 -4.43 43.50 -10.17
CA LYS A 318 -5.85 43.52 -9.84
C LYS A 318 -6.12 43.45 -8.34
N GLU A 319 -5.13 43.11 -7.52
CA GLU A 319 -5.29 42.94 -6.07
C GLU A 319 -6.55 42.12 -5.72
N CYS A 320 -6.79 41.02 -6.43
CA CYS A 320 -8.05 40.29 -6.30
C CYS A 320 -8.29 39.82 -4.85
N THR A 321 -9.56 39.73 -4.47
CA THR A 321 -9.99 39.28 -3.14
C THR A 321 -10.28 37.79 -3.12
N ARG A 322 -10.61 37.22 -4.28
CA ARG A 322 -10.81 35.78 -4.48
C ARG A 322 -10.09 35.34 -5.76
N LEU A 323 -9.30 34.28 -5.67
CA LEU A 323 -8.64 33.65 -6.82
C LEU A 323 -9.10 32.21 -6.92
N ASP A 324 -9.84 31.91 -7.99
CA ASP A 324 -10.21 30.52 -8.32
C ASP A 324 -9.33 30.00 -9.47
N ILE A 325 -8.50 29.01 -9.15
CA ILE A 325 -7.66 28.28 -10.11
C ILE A 325 -7.93 26.77 -10.05
N GLY A 326 -9.13 26.38 -9.60
CA GLY A 326 -9.56 25.00 -9.51
C GLY A 326 -9.75 24.32 -10.87
N TYR A 327 -9.76 22.99 -10.89
CA TYR A 327 -9.96 22.16 -12.09
C TYR A 327 -8.96 22.48 -13.21
N ASN A 328 -7.69 22.66 -12.85
CA ASN A 328 -6.58 22.88 -13.79
C ASN A 328 -5.53 21.76 -13.62
N SER A 329 -4.35 21.92 -14.24
CA SER A 329 -3.24 20.97 -14.15
C SER A 329 -2.05 21.56 -13.38
N ILE A 330 -2.35 22.29 -12.30
CA ILE A 330 -1.35 22.97 -11.48
C ILE A 330 -0.73 21.98 -10.51
N THR A 331 0.60 21.96 -10.42
CA THR A 331 1.34 21.07 -9.52
C THR A 331 1.84 21.83 -8.29
N SER A 332 2.62 21.14 -7.44
CA SER A 332 3.32 21.75 -6.32
C SER A 332 4.26 22.91 -6.72
N VAL A 333 4.73 22.95 -7.97
CA VAL A 333 5.54 24.07 -8.46
C VAL A 333 4.68 25.33 -8.59
N GLY A 334 3.51 25.26 -9.24
CA GLY A 334 2.59 26.37 -9.35
C GLY A 334 2.05 26.83 -7.99
N ALA A 335 1.74 25.88 -7.09
CA ALA A 335 1.35 26.20 -5.72
C ALA A 335 2.44 27.00 -4.96
N SER A 336 3.71 26.66 -5.16
CA SER A 336 4.84 27.41 -4.57
C SER A 336 4.95 28.83 -5.14
N ILE A 337 4.70 29.03 -6.44
CA ILE A 337 4.69 30.36 -7.07
C ILE A 337 3.61 31.24 -6.43
N VAL A 338 2.42 30.69 -6.22
CA VAL A 338 1.33 31.41 -5.52
C VAL A 338 1.72 31.68 -4.06
N ALA A 339 2.26 30.69 -3.34
CA ALA A 339 2.68 30.86 -1.95
C ALA A 339 3.70 31.99 -1.77
N ASP A 340 4.68 32.10 -2.67
CA ASP A 340 5.66 33.18 -2.64
C ASP A 340 5.02 34.56 -2.84
N ALA A 341 4.01 34.66 -3.70
CA ALA A 341 3.24 35.89 -3.90
C ALA A 341 2.44 36.31 -2.66
N LEU A 342 1.92 35.34 -1.91
CA LEU A 342 1.14 35.58 -0.68
C LEU A 342 1.96 36.22 0.44
N LYS A 343 3.29 36.22 0.38
CA LYS A 343 4.14 36.89 1.39
C LYS A 343 3.89 38.39 1.47
N GLN A 344 3.59 39.02 0.33
CA GLN A 344 3.41 40.46 0.21
C GLN A 344 1.97 40.84 -0.15
N ASN A 345 1.13 39.87 -0.55
CA ASN A 345 -0.26 40.14 -0.87
C ASN A 345 -1.10 40.30 0.41
N THR A 346 -1.80 41.43 0.51
CA THR A 346 -2.65 41.80 1.65
C THR A 346 -4.13 41.91 1.28
N THR A 347 -4.55 41.37 0.14
CA THR A 347 -5.93 41.53 -0.37
C THR A 347 -6.64 40.21 -0.59
N LEU A 348 -5.91 39.12 -0.85
CA LEU A 348 -6.49 37.82 -1.17
C LEU A 348 -7.08 37.17 0.09
N GLU A 349 -8.39 37.01 0.09
CA GLU A 349 -9.13 36.37 1.17
C GLU A 349 -9.46 34.90 0.85
N GLU A 350 -9.61 34.54 -0.42
CA GLU A 350 -9.99 33.18 -0.82
C GLU A 350 -9.15 32.65 -1.95
N LEU A 351 -8.65 31.43 -1.76
CA LEU A 351 -7.75 30.76 -2.69
C LEU A 351 -8.23 29.34 -2.95
N ASN A 352 -8.65 29.08 -4.19
CA ASN A 352 -9.17 27.78 -4.61
C ASN A 352 -8.20 27.04 -5.53
N PHE A 353 -7.68 25.91 -5.06
CA PHE A 353 -6.85 24.94 -5.79
C PHE A 353 -7.57 23.61 -6.02
N HIS A 354 -8.88 23.53 -5.82
CA HIS A 354 -9.65 22.28 -5.91
C HIS A 354 -9.40 21.55 -7.23
N ASN A 355 -9.25 20.22 -7.18
CA ASN A 355 -9.05 19.36 -8.35
C ASN A 355 -7.87 19.78 -9.25
N ASN A 356 -6.68 19.77 -8.68
CA ASN A 356 -5.39 20.00 -9.33
C ASN A 356 -4.41 18.86 -8.98
N CYS A 357 -3.13 19.01 -9.32
CA CYS A 357 -2.06 18.05 -9.03
C CYS A 357 -1.14 18.51 -7.89
N VAL A 358 -1.67 19.24 -6.90
CA VAL A 358 -0.88 19.72 -5.75
C VAL A 358 -0.56 18.54 -4.83
N SER A 359 0.72 18.31 -4.54
CA SER A 359 1.18 17.29 -3.60
C SER A 359 1.55 17.89 -2.24
N ASP A 360 1.98 17.05 -1.30
CA ASP A 360 2.44 17.46 0.04
C ASP A 360 3.47 18.59 0.01
N LEU A 361 4.33 18.65 -1.01
CA LEU A 361 5.33 19.71 -1.18
C LEU A 361 4.68 21.08 -1.44
N GLY A 362 3.64 21.13 -2.27
CA GLY A 362 2.92 22.37 -2.55
C GLY A 362 2.13 22.84 -1.32
N VAL A 363 1.52 21.89 -0.61
CA VAL A 363 0.86 22.16 0.67
C VAL A 363 1.85 22.68 1.70
N HIS A 364 3.05 22.11 1.80
CA HIS A 364 4.10 22.59 2.68
C HIS A 364 4.46 24.06 2.40
N SER A 365 4.65 24.42 1.13
CA SER A 365 4.94 25.80 0.73
C SER A 365 3.82 26.76 1.14
N LEU A 366 2.57 26.42 0.88
CA LEU A 366 1.41 27.22 1.29
C LEU A 366 1.32 27.33 2.83
N ALA A 367 1.40 26.20 3.53
CA ALA A 367 1.31 26.11 4.98
C ALA A 367 2.39 26.97 5.67
N LYS A 368 3.63 26.95 5.16
CA LYS A 368 4.73 27.77 5.69
C LYS A 368 4.43 29.27 5.65
N ILE A 369 3.87 29.77 4.56
CA ILE A 369 3.54 31.20 4.41
C ILE A 369 2.28 31.57 5.19
N LEU A 370 1.29 30.69 5.24
CA LEU A 370 0.08 30.94 6.03
C LEU A 370 0.37 30.90 7.54
N SER A 371 1.40 30.16 7.98
CA SER A 371 1.83 30.10 9.39
C SER A 371 2.46 31.41 9.89
N SER A 372 3.00 32.26 9.00
CA SER A 372 3.59 33.54 9.40
C SER A 372 2.56 34.64 9.70
N ASN A 373 1.26 34.36 9.50
CA ASN A 373 0.15 35.32 9.69
C ASN A 373 0.32 36.64 8.92
N THR A 374 1.17 36.68 7.90
CA THR A 374 1.34 37.84 7.00
C THR A 374 0.28 37.89 5.90
N SER A 375 -0.31 36.74 5.59
CA SER A 375 -1.40 36.60 4.63
C SER A 375 -2.75 36.73 5.32
N ILE A 376 -3.74 37.32 4.64
CA ILE A 376 -5.11 37.47 5.15
C ILE A 376 -6.08 36.42 4.62
N VAL A 377 -5.58 35.35 3.99
CA VAL A 377 -6.41 34.28 3.42
C VAL A 377 -7.28 33.65 4.51
N LYS A 378 -8.60 33.67 4.27
CA LYS A 378 -9.66 33.14 5.12
C LYS A 378 -10.18 31.80 4.62
N SER A 379 -10.19 31.58 3.29
CA SER A 379 -10.65 30.34 2.66
C SER A 379 -9.53 29.71 1.83
N LEU A 380 -9.21 28.45 2.13
CA LEU A 380 -8.26 27.65 1.39
C LEU A 380 -8.89 26.33 0.96
N GLU A 381 -9.07 26.16 -0.36
CA GLU A 381 -9.63 24.92 -0.92
C GLU A 381 -8.55 24.09 -1.61
N LEU A 382 -8.27 22.92 -1.05
CA LEU A 382 -7.26 21.97 -1.56
C LEU A 382 -7.87 20.60 -1.88
N GLY A 383 -9.19 20.48 -1.91
CA GLY A 383 -9.89 19.22 -2.20
C GLY A 383 -9.49 18.60 -3.54
N SER A 384 -9.62 17.28 -3.67
CA SER A 384 -9.31 16.53 -4.91
C SER A 384 -7.89 16.76 -5.47
N ASN A 385 -6.88 16.87 -4.60
CA ASN A 385 -5.47 16.98 -4.97
C ASN A 385 -4.67 15.73 -4.55
N GLY A 386 -3.39 15.66 -4.92
CA GLY A 386 -2.46 14.58 -4.55
C GLY A 386 -1.91 14.68 -3.12
N ILE A 387 -2.74 15.09 -2.16
CA ILE A 387 -2.36 15.34 -0.76
C ILE A 387 -2.44 14.03 0.02
N THR A 388 -1.35 13.70 0.71
CA THR A 388 -1.25 12.53 1.59
C THR A 388 -1.24 12.96 3.06
N ASP A 389 -1.02 11.99 3.96
CA ASP A 389 -0.91 12.21 5.40
C ASP A 389 0.11 13.30 5.75
N LYS A 390 1.24 13.36 5.03
CA LYS A 390 2.27 14.38 5.28
C LYS A 390 1.80 15.79 4.95
N GLY A 391 1.04 15.97 3.87
CA GLY A 391 0.44 17.26 3.54
C GLY A 391 -0.59 17.69 4.60
N ALA A 392 -1.38 16.74 5.11
CA ALA A 392 -2.30 17.01 6.20
C ALA A 392 -1.58 17.38 7.52
N GLU A 393 -0.43 16.76 7.83
CA GLU A 393 0.42 17.18 8.96
C GLU A 393 0.90 18.63 8.81
N HIS A 394 1.31 19.04 7.61
CA HIS A 394 1.69 20.43 7.36
C HIS A 394 0.53 21.41 7.55
N LEU A 395 -0.69 21.04 7.12
CA LEU A 395 -1.89 21.85 7.37
C LEU A 395 -2.21 21.92 8.87
N ALA A 396 -2.11 20.80 9.58
CA ALA A 396 -2.32 20.76 11.02
C ALA A 396 -1.32 21.68 11.74
N GLU A 397 -0.02 21.58 11.44
CA GLU A 397 0.99 22.44 12.05
C GLU A 397 0.71 23.92 11.78
N MET A 398 0.32 24.27 10.55
CA MET A 398 -0.05 25.64 10.19
C MET A 398 -1.27 26.14 10.97
N LEU A 399 -2.31 25.32 11.17
CA LEU A 399 -3.50 25.72 11.92
C LEU A 399 -3.23 26.00 13.40
N LYS A 400 -2.13 25.48 13.98
CA LYS A 400 -1.77 25.79 15.38
C LYS A 400 -1.43 27.27 15.56
N THR A 401 -0.81 27.91 14.57
CA THR A 401 -0.35 29.30 14.65
C THR A 401 -1.17 30.25 13.79
N ASN A 402 -1.77 29.77 12.69
CA ASN A 402 -2.56 30.60 11.80
C ASN A 402 -3.86 31.06 12.50
N ARG A 403 -4.20 32.34 12.31
CA ARG A 403 -5.41 32.96 12.86
C ARG A 403 -6.32 33.55 11.78
N SER A 404 -5.97 33.47 10.51
CA SER A 404 -6.76 34.03 9.40
C SER A 404 -7.75 33.03 8.81
N ILE A 405 -7.38 31.75 8.72
CA ILE A 405 -8.16 30.72 8.05
C ILE A 405 -9.39 30.37 8.88
N THR A 406 -10.54 30.52 8.23
CA THR A 406 -11.87 30.18 8.78
C THR A 406 -12.54 29.08 7.98
N TRP A 407 -12.09 28.81 6.75
CA TRP A 407 -12.57 27.73 5.89
C TRP A 407 -11.41 26.95 5.30
N LEU A 408 -11.38 25.64 5.55
CA LEU A 408 -10.42 24.71 4.98
C LEU A 408 -11.15 23.55 4.30
N ALA A 409 -10.76 23.23 3.06
CA ALA A 409 -11.15 21.99 2.39
C ALA A 409 -9.94 21.08 2.16
N LEU A 410 -10.03 19.81 2.53
CA LEU A 410 -8.96 18.82 2.36
C LEU A 410 -9.49 17.45 1.94
N ALA A 411 -8.58 16.52 1.67
CA ALA A 411 -8.86 15.14 1.29
C ALA A 411 -8.13 14.12 2.18
N GLY A 412 -8.74 12.96 2.43
CA GLY A 412 -8.10 11.79 3.03
C GLY A 412 -8.44 11.51 4.50
N ASP A 413 -8.73 10.24 4.78
CA ASP A 413 -9.18 9.71 6.08
C ASP A 413 -8.17 9.91 7.22
N ARG A 414 -6.90 9.55 6.96
CA ARG A 414 -5.83 9.70 7.94
C ARG A 414 -5.42 11.16 8.14
N GLY A 415 -5.50 11.98 7.10
CA GLY A 415 -5.35 13.43 7.21
C GLY A 415 -6.37 14.06 8.14
N VAL A 416 -7.65 13.63 8.05
CA VAL A 416 -8.71 14.06 8.98
C VAL A 416 -8.36 13.71 10.42
N ARG A 417 -7.88 12.49 10.70
CA ARG A 417 -7.48 12.08 12.06
C ARG A 417 -6.34 12.94 12.64
N LEU A 418 -5.35 13.28 11.81
CA LEU A 418 -4.21 14.09 12.24
C LEU A 418 -4.63 15.55 12.50
N LEU A 419 -5.49 16.08 11.64
CA LEU A 419 -6.08 17.40 11.81
C LEU A 419 -7.02 17.46 13.01
N ALA A 420 -7.76 16.40 13.31
CA ALA A 420 -8.74 16.38 14.39
C ALA A 420 -8.15 16.83 15.73
N ASN A 421 -7.05 16.21 16.18
CA ASN A 421 -6.40 16.62 17.43
C ASN A 421 -6.05 18.12 17.46
N THR A 422 -5.56 18.65 16.34
CA THR A 422 -5.19 20.06 16.23
C THR A 422 -6.42 20.98 16.21
N VAL A 423 -7.42 20.66 15.39
CA VAL A 423 -8.67 21.42 15.30
C VAL A 423 -9.42 21.38 16.63
N THR A 424 -9.42 20.23 17.31
CA THR A 424 -10.08 20.07 18.60
C THR A 424 -9.43 20.91 19.69
N HIS A 425 -8.11 20.82 19.85
CA HIS A 425 -7.44 21.32 21.07
C HIS A 425 -6.56 22.55 20.85
N GLN A 426 -6.20 22.89 19.62
CA GLN A 426 -5.16 23.89 19.33
C GLN A 426 -5.59 24.98 18.35
N ASN A 427 -6.73 24.82 17.67
CA ASN A 427 -7.29 25.83 16.78
C ASN A 427 -8.69 26.27 17.24
N SER A 428 -8.86 27.59 17.36
CA SER A 428 -10.12 28.23 17.75
C SER A 428 -10.70 29.16 16.69
N ASN A 429 -10.16 29.13 15.46
CA ASN A 429 -10.51 30.08 14.40
C ASN A 429 -11.22 29.42 13.22
N LEU A 430 -10.99 28.14 12.98
CA LEU A 430 -11.64 27.40 11.91
C LEU A 430 -13.15 27.32 12.17
N LEU A 431 -13.94 27.81 11.23
CA LEU A 431 -15.40 27.86 11.29
C LEU A 431 -16.03 26.81 10.38
N ILE A 432 -15.39 26.50 9.24
CA ILE A 432 -15.89 25.59 8.22
C ILE A 432 -14.80 24.59 7.87
N LEU A 433 -15.11 23.31 8.05
CA LEU A 433 -14.27 22.20 7.61
C LEU A 433 -15.00 21.45 6.50
N SER A 434 -14.40 21.40 5.33
CA SER A 434 -15.00 20.77 4.16
C SER A 434 -14.23 19.51 3.78
N LEU A 435 -14.92 18.38 3.88
CA LEU A 435 -14.46 17.03 3.57
C LEU A 435 -15.28 16.41 2.43
N HIS A 436 -16.08 17.19 1.72
CA HIS A 436 -16.94 16.72 0.63
C HIS A 436 -16.16 16.05 -0.51
N VAL A 437 -16.81 15.10 -1.19
CA VAL A 437 -16.30 14.42 -2.41
C VAL A 437 -15.01 13.62 -2.15
N ASN A 438 -14.80 13.20 -0.91
CA ASN A 438 -13.64 12.38 -0.52
C ASN A 438 -14.05 10.92 -0.30
N LYS A 439 -14.05 10.14 -1.38
CA LYS A 439 -14.34 8.69 -1.32
C LYS A 439 -13.36 7.89 -0.45
N SER A 440 -12.20 8.46 -0.15
CA SER A 440 -11.22 7.84 0.75
C SER A 440 -11.60 7.96 2.23
N ILE A 441 -12.48 8.88 2.59
CA ILE A 441 -12.98 9.05 3.97
C ILE A 441 -14.06 8.00 4.23
N SER A 442 -13.87 7.25 5.30
CA SER A 442 -14.63 6.09 5.75
C SER A 442 -14.87 6.14 7.25
N ASP A 443 -15.51 5.09 7.78
CA ASP A 443 -15.79 4.93 9.20
C ASP A 443 -14.54 5.00 10.09
N ALA A 444 -13.34 4.76 9.54
CA ALA A 444 -12.07 4.87 10.25
C ALA A 444 -11.73 6.31 10.73
N SER A 445 -12.41 7.33 10.23
CA SER A 445 -12.26 8.73 10.66
C SER A 445 -13.39 9.21 11.57
N VAL A 446 -14.47 8.44 11.74
CA VAL A 446 -15.69 8.87 12.43
C VAL A 446 -15.41 9.28 13.87
N ASP A 447 -14.66 8.49 14.63
CA ASP A 447 -14.36 8.81 16.03
C ASP A 447 -13.56 10.12 16.18
N ALA A 448 -12.62 10.37 15.27
CA ALA A 448 -11.86 11.62 15.26
C ALA A 448 -12.74 12.83 14.92
N ILE A 449 -13.74 12.65 14.05
CA ILE A 449 -14.70 13.70 13.73
C ILE A 449 -15.67 13.93 14.90
N ILE A 450 -16.12 12.87 15.57
CA ILE A 450 -16.93 12.97 16.78
C ILE A 450 -16.17 13.77 17.84
N ASP A 451 -14.87 13.53 18.01
CA ASP A 451 -14.03 14.30 18.92
C ASP A 451 -14.02 15.80 18.57
N ILE A 452 -13.85 16.16 17.29
CA ILE A 452 -13.99 17.56 16.83
C ILE A 452 -15.37 18.11 17.20
N LEU A 453 -16.44 17.35 16.93
CA LEU A 453 -17.81 17.81 17.16
C LEU A 453 -18.08 18.08 18.65
N GLN A 454 -17.58 17.22 19.53
CA GLN A 454 -17.79 17.31 20.97
C GLN A 454 -16.96 18.40 21.64
N HIS A 455 -15.71 18.58 21.24
CA HIS A 455 -14.74 19.37 22.01
C HIS A 455 -14.34 20.70 21.36
N ASN A 456 -14.29 20.79 20.02
CA ASN A 456 -13.98 22.08 19.37
C ASN A 456 -15.10 23.09 19.62
N ARG A 457 -14.80 24.39 19.79
CA ARG A 457 -15.82 25.42 20.07
C ARG A 457 -16.04 26.41 18.93
N SER A 458 -15.19 26.41 17.91
CA SER A 458 -15.20 27.40 16.82
C SER A 458 -15.96 26.92 15.59
N LEU A 459 -15.93 25.61 15.31
CA LEU A 459 -16.46 25.01 14.10
C LEU A 459 -17.99 25.12 14.07
N LYS A 460 -18.50 25.75 13.02
CA LYS A 460 -19.93 26.00 12.75
C LYS A 460 -20.49 25.13 11.64
N LYS A 461 -19.67 24.72 10.67
CA LYS A 461 -20.11 23.90 9.54
C LYS A 461 -19.13 22.78 9.23
N LEU A 462 -19.65 21.59 8.96
CA LEU A 462 -18.89 20.44 8.51
C LEU A 462 -19.55 19.84 7.27
N TRP A 463 -18.83 19.81 6.16
CA TRP A 463 -19.32 19.23 4.90
C TRP A 463 -18.67 17.87 4.66
N MET A 464 -19.47 16.85 4.41
CA MET A 464 -19.05 15.44 4.31
C MET A 464 -19.86 14.66 3.27
N GLN A 465 -20.55 15.36 2.37
CA GLN A 465 -21.26 14.76 1.24
C GLN A 465 -20.30 13.94 0.38
N ASP A 466 -20.77 12.83 -0.17
CA ASP A 466 -20.00 11.94 -1.05
C ASP A 466 -18.71 11.34 -0.42
N CYS A 467 -18.71 11.16 0.90
CA CYS A 467 -17.73 10.31 1.62
C CYS A 467 -18.21 8.85 1.68
N ASN A 468 -17.27 7.90 1.81
CA ASN A 468 -17.55 6.47 1.91
C ASN A 468 -17.82 6.03 3.37
N ILE A 469 -18.67 6.77 4.07
CA ILE A 469 -19.06 6.50 5.46
C ILE A 469 -20.33 5.64 5.46
N SER A 470 -20.36 4.59 6.28
CA SER A 470 -21.52 3.73 6.42
C SER A 470 -22.71 4.46 7.06
N GLU A 471 -23.92 3.90 6.93
CA GLU A 471 -25.09 4.49 7.59
C GLU A 471 -24.97 4.50 9.13
N ASP A 472 -24.27 3.54 9.73
CA ASP A 472 -23.96 3.54 11.17
C ASP A 472 -23.01 4.71 11.54
N GLY A 473 -21.94 4.89 10.76
CA GLY A 473 -21.02 6.02 10.94
C GLY A 473 -21.72 7.37 10.80
N LYS A 474 -22.57 7.52 9.79
CA LYS A 474 -23.41 8.73 9.61
C LYS A 474 -24.36 8.93 10.80
N MET A 475 -24.97 7.88 11.32
CA MET A 475 -25.87 7.99 12.48
C MET A 475 -25.13 8.55 13.70
N LYS A 476 -23.95 8.00 14.02
CA LYS A 476 -23.10 8.49 15.12
C LYS A 476 -22.70 9.95 14.96
N LEU A 477 -22.34 10.36 13.74
CA LEU A 477 -22.01 11.75 13.43
C LEU A 477 -23.19 12.70 13.63
N ARG A 478 -24.40 12.32 13.19
CA ARG A 478 -25.63 13.12 13.43
C ARG A 478 -25.92 13.24 14.91
N GLU A 479 -25.74 12.17 15.66
CA GLU A 479 -25.97 12.16 17.10
C GLU A 479 -24.99 13.07 17.83
N ALA A 480 -23.69 12.95 17.53
CA ALA A 480 -22.66 13.85 18.07
C ALA A 480 -22.93 15.32 17.72
N ALA A 481 -23.35 15.60 16.49
CA ALA A 481 -23.65 16.97 16.04
C ALA A 481 -24.82 17.63 16.78
N LYS A 482 -25.80 16.86 17.30
CA LYS A 482 -26.93 17.41 18.08
C LYS A 482 -26.47 18.12 19.37
N SER A 483 -25.35 17.70 19.93
CA SER A 483 -24.79 18.31 21.15
C SER A 483 -24.24 19.73 20.91
N LYS A 484 -24.08 20.14 19.65
CA LYS A 484 -23.43 21.40 19.27
C LYS A 484 -24.45 22.46 18.84
N GLN A 485 -24.51 23.57 19.56
CA GLN A 485 -25.40 24.69 19.22
C GLN A 485 -24.91 25.47 17.99
N ASN A 486 -25.84 25.95 17.16
CA ASN A 486 -25.56 26.75 15.96
C ASN A 486 -24.59 26.07 14.96
N PHE A 487 -24.65 24.74 14.90
CA PHE A 487 -23.83 23.92 14.01
C PHE A 487 -24.64 23.33 12.85
N SER A 488 -24.03 23.21 11.68
CA SER A 488 -24.62 22.59 10.50
C SER A 488 -23.74 21.46 9.96
N LEU A 489 -24.26 20.24 10.01
CA LEU A 489 -23.65 19.05 9.43
C LEU A 489 -24.30 18.75 8.08
N TYR A 490 -23.50 18.66 7.03
CA TYR A 490 -23.93 18.32 5.68
C TYR A 490 -23.32 16.97 5.31
N MET A 491 -24.14 15.92 5.18
CA MET A 491 -23.70 14.54 4.89
C MET A 491 -24.49 13.94 3.75
#